data_AF-A0A815AWB3-F1
#
_entry.id   AF-A0A815AWB3-F1
#
_cell.length_a   1.000
_cell.length_b   1.000
_cell.length_c   1.000
_cell.angle_alpha   90.00
_cell.angle_beta   90.00
_cell.angle_gamma   90.00
#
_symmetry.space_group_name_H-M   'P 1'
#
loop_
_entity.id
_entity.type
_entity.pdbx_description
1 polymer ?
#
loop_
_entity_poly.entity_id
_entity_poly.type
_entity_poly.pdbx_seq_one_letter_code
_entity_poly.pdbx_strand_id
1 'polypeptide(L)'
;MLIIESWLDSHSWKINKRDLKKFSNYKNIVERQQNQLEENEIKTIVSKCIHDELDEKIYNLDLSIQLSKNISKNIRQELSDKYKFYKIIIQTFIGKISNEKIQNLDSHSYKLYASYHFDQRTDKCLSIIQNNGQM
;
A
#
# COMPACT_ATOMS: atom_id res chain seq x y z
N MET A 1 -5.43 1.34 1.48
CA MET A 1 -5.07 0.88 0.11
C MET A 1 -3.63 1.25 -0.16
N LEU A 2 -2.86 0.32 -0.70
CA LEU A 2 -1.44 0.43 -0.96
C LEU A 2 -1.19 0.07 -2.42
N ILE A 3 -0.44 0.89 -3.13
CA ILE A 3 -0.03 0.67 -4.52
C ILE A 3 1.48 0.71 -4.57
N ILE A 4 2.05 -0.27 -5.24
CA ILE A 4 3.48 -0.41 -5.43
C ILE A 4 3.73 -0.46 -6.93
N GLU A 5 4.32 0.60 -7.47
CA GLU A 5 4.64 0.76 -8.90
C GLU A 5 6.13 0.48 -9.13
N SER A 6 6.48 -0.25 -10.19
CA SER A 6 7.87 -0.45 -10.55
C SER A 6 8.43 0.77 -11.28
N TRP A 7 9.69 1.13 -11.02
CA TRP A 7 10.32 2.28 -11.67
C TRP A 7 10.69 2.07 -13.14
N LEU A 8 10.60 0.84 -13.65
CA LEU A 8 11.33 0.45 -14.85
C LEU A 8 10.61 0.72 -16.16
N ASP A 9 9.29 0.82 -16.14
CA ASP A 9 8.50 1.05 -17.35
C ASP A 9 8.02 2.50 -17.52
N SER A 10 8.13 3.34 -16.50
CA SER A 10 7.60 4.72 -16.55
C SER A 10 8.52 5.75 -17.21
N HIS A 11 9.78 5.42 -17.50
CA HIS A 11 10.73 6.33 -18.13
C HIS A 11 11.33 5.69 -19.38
N SER A 12 11.01 6.22 -20.55
CA SER A 12 11.63 5.84 -21.83
C SER A 12 13.11 6.24 -21.84
N TRP A 13 13.99 5.37 -21.36
CA TRP A 13 15.44 5.59 -21.47
C TRP A 13 15.85 5.46 -22.95
N LYS A 14 16.34 6.54 -23.56
CA LYS A 14 17.03 6.46 -24.86
C LYS A 14 18.39 5.79 -24.65
N ILE A 15 18.45 4.48 -24.85
CA ILE A 15 19.65 3.67 -24.58
C ILE A 15 20.57 3.66 -25.80
N ASN A 16 21.86 3.97 -25.59
CA ASN A 16 22.88 3.90 -26.62
C ASN A 16 23.40 2.45 -26.77
N LYS A 17 23.77 2.01 -27.97
CA LYS A 17 24.12 0.59 -28.27
C LYS A 17 25.26 0.01 -27.40
N ARG A 18 26.14 0.85 -26.84
CA ARG A 18 27.22 0.43 -25.94
C ARG A 18 26.74 -0.02 -24.55
N ASP A 19 25.57 0.44 -24.12
CA ASP A 19 25.03 0.13 -22.79
C ASP A 19 24.19 -1.16 -22.77
N LEU A 20 23.96 -1.78 -23.93
CA LEU A 20 23.09 -2.96 -24.09
C LEU A 20 23.50 -4.17 -23.22
N LYS A 21 24.81 -4.40 -23.00
CA LYS A 21 25.29 -5.47 -22.10
C LYS A 21 25.07 -5.16 -20.62
N LYS A 22 25.17 -3.89 -20.22
CA LYS A 22 24.81 -3.46 -18.86
C LYS A 22 23.30 -3.53 -18.66
N PHE A 23 22.53 -3.16 -19.68
CA PHE A 23 21.07 -3.25 -19.66
C PHE A 23 20.54 -4.68 -19.62
N SER A 24 21.14 -5.66 -20.30
CA SER A 24 20.66 -7.05 -20.19
C SER A 24 20.87 -7.60 -18.77
N ASN A 25 21.98 -7.23 -18.11
CA ASN A 25 22.19 -7.58 -16.71
C ASN A 25 21.24 -6.82 -15.78
N TYR A 26 21.02 -5.52 -16.00
CA TYR A 26 20.05 -4.73 -15.23
C TYR A 26 18.63 -5.27 -15.39
N LYS A 27 18.19 -5.55 -16.62
CA LYS A 27 16.88 -6.15 -16.93
C LYS A 27 16.71 -7.50 -16.24
N ASN A 28 17.73 -8.36 -16.27
CA ASN A 28 17.68 -9.66 -15.57
C ASN A 28 17.68 -9.51 -14.03
N ILE A 29 18.38 -8.53 -13.47
CA ILE A 29 18.37 -8.25 -12.01
C ILE A 29 17.00 -7.73 -11.59
N VAL A 30 16.44 -6.84 -12.41
CA VAL A 30 15.12 -6.24 -12.23
C VAL A 30 14.02 -7.28 -12.37
N GLU A 31 14.01 -8.10 -13.42
CA GLU A 31 13.01 -9.17 -13.62
C GLU A 31 13.08 -10.21 -12.49
N ARG A 32 14.29 -10.51 -11.98
CA ARG A 32 14.47 -11.38 -10.80
C ARG A 32 13.98 -10.73 -9.50
N GLN A 33 14.04 -9.41 -9.36
CA GLN A 33 13.53 -8.66 -8.21
C GLN A 33 12.05 -8.29 -8.33
N GLN A 34 11.52 -8.23 -9.55
CA GLN A 34 10.10 -8.05 -9.87
C GLN A 34 9.27 -9.28 -9.51
N ASN A 35 9.86 -10.47 -9.60
CA ASN A 35 9.25 -11.71 -9.14
C ASN A 35 9.24 -11.90 -7.61
N GLN A 36 9.64 -10.90 -6.81
CA GLN A 36 9.74 -10.98 -5.34
C GLN A 36 8.78 -10.08 -4.57
N LEU A 37 7.77 -9.48 -5.22
CA LEU A 37 6.70 -8.81 -4.49
C LEU A 37 5.83 -9.85 -3.78
N GLU A 38 6.22 -10.19 -2.55
CA GLU A 38 5.50 -11.13 -1.70
C GLU A 38 4.31 -10.41 -1.05
N GLU A 39 3.15 -10.49 -1.70
CA GLU A 39 1.92 -9.82 -1.24
C GLU A 39 1.58 -10.16 0.22
N ASN A 40 1.83 -11.40 0.66
CA ASN A 40 1.58 -11.84 2.04
C ASN A 40 2.51 -11.15 3.04
N GLU A 41 3.76 -10.92 2.67
CA GLU A 41 4.68 -10.19 3.53
C GLU A 41 4.25 -8.72 3.64
N ILE A 42 3.92 -8.08 2.52
CA ILE A 42 3.45 -6.68 2.52
C ILE A 42 2.18 -6.56 3.37
N LYS A 43 1.25 -7.51 3.23
CA LYS A 43 0.06 -7.59 4.08
C LYS A 43 0.43 -7.71 5.56
N THR A 44 1.41 -8.53 5.89
CA THR A 44 1.88 -8.72 7.27
C THR A 44 2.47 -7.44 7.85
N ILE A 45 3.36 -6.76 7.10
CA ILE A 45 3.97 -5.48 7.50
C ILE A 45 2.88 -4.43 7.71
N VAL A 46 1.95 -4.28 6.76
CA VAL A 46 0.89 -3.28 6.83
C VAL A 46 -0.05 -3.57 8.01
N SER A 47 -0.51 -4.81 8.17
CA SER A 47 -1.37 -5.18 9.30
C SER A 47 -0.69 -4.94 10.65
N LYS A 48 0.61 -5.21 10.75
CA LYS A 48 1.40 -4.90 11.95
C LYS A 48 1.42 -3.39 12.21
N CYS A 49 1.77 -2.56 11.22
CA CYS A 49 1.77 -1.11 11.39
C CYS A 49 0.39 -0.54 11.76
N ILE A 50 -0.69 -1.12 11.23
CA ILE A 50 -2.06 -0.75 11.60
C ILE A 50 -2.34 -1.15 13.05
N HIS A 51 -2.02 -2.39 13.43
CA HIS A 51 -2.25 -2.89 14.78
C HIS A 51 -1.47 -2.07 15.81
N ASP A 52 -0.15 -1.92 15.65
CA ASP A 52 0.73 -1.19 16.56
C ASP A 52 0.26 0.26 16.77
N GLU A 53 -0.30 0.89 15.73
CA GLU A 53 -0.74 2.28 15.81
C GLU A 53 -2.18 2.41 16.32
N LEU A 54 -3.07 1.43 16.10
CA LEU A 54 -4.47 1.53 16.52
C LEU A 54 -4.79 0.83 17.85
N ASP A 55 -3.88 0.01 18.38
CA ASP A 55 -4.14 -0.78 19.58
C ASP A 55 -4.56 0.10 20.76
N GLU A 56 -5.63 -0.32 21.43
CA GLU A 56 -6.26 0.38 22.57
C GLU A 56 -6.71 1.84 22.34
N LYS A 57 -6.63 2.38 21.11
CA LYS A 57 -7.01 3.77 20.82
C LYS A 57 -8.47 3.90 20.40
N ILE A 58 -9.20 4.79 21.09
CA ILE A 58 -10.59 5.13 20.76
C ILE A 58 -10.61 6.17 19.64
N TYR A 59 -11.52 6.00 18.67
CA TYR A 59 -11.67 6.94 17.56
C TYR A 59 -11.99 8.37 18.04
N ASN A 60 -11.21 9.32 17.56
CA ASN A 60 -11.46 10.76 17.59
C ASN A 60 -10.98 11.33 16.24
N LEU A 61 -11.63 12.37 15.71
CA LEU A 61 -11.29 12.95 14.41
C LEU A 61 -9.83 13.43 14.34
N ASP A 62 -9.36 14.21 15.30
CA ASP A 62 -8.00 14.75 15.32
C ASP A 62 -6.97 13.62 15.46
N LEU A 63 -7.27 12.66 16.32
CA LEU A 63 -6.46 11.46 16.47
C LEU A 63 -6.43 10.66 15.16
N SER A 64 -7.55 10.51 14.45
CA SER A 64 -7.63 9.74 13.20
C SER A 64 -6.75 10.33 12.09
N ILE A 65 -6.61 11.65 12.03
CA ILE A 65 -5.71 12.31 11.08
C ILE A 65 -4.25 12.00 11.43
N GLN A 66 -3.89 12.06 12.71
CA GLN A 66 -2.55 11.73 13.20
C GLN A 66 -2.21 10.26 12.95
N LEU A 67 -3.10 9.34 13.33
CA LEU A 67 -2.95 7.90 13.12
C LEU A 67 -2.76 7.59 11.64
N SER A 68 -3.55 8.20 10.75
CA SER A 68 -3.42 7.98 9.30
C SER A 68 -2.03 8.37 8.78
N LYS A 69 -1.47 9.48 9.28
CA LYS A 69 -0.12 9.92 8.93
C LYS A 69 0.94 8.98 9.48
N ASN A 70 0.83 8.58 10.75
CA ASN A 70 1.77 7.67 11.42
C ASN A 70 1.80 6.30 10.74
N ILE A 71 0.64 5.67 10.52
CA ILE A 71 0.54 4.39 9.80
C ILE A 71 1.21 4.48 8.44
N SER A 72 0.90 5.51 7.66
CA SER A 72 1.46 5.69 6.31
C SER A 72 2.98 5.88 6.35
N LYS A 73 3.49 6.61 7.34
CA LYS A 73 4.93 6.81 7.55
C LYS A 73 5.62 5.50 7.92
N ASN A 74 5.06 4.74 8.87
CA ASN A 74 5.63 3.48 9.36
C ASN A 74 5.67 2.42 8.24
N ILE A 75 4.56 2.27 7.50
CA ILE A 75 4.52 1.37 6.33
C ILE A 75 5.59 1.76 5.31
N ARG A 76 5.72 3.05 5.00
CA ARG A 76 6.74 3.51 4.05
C ARG A 76 8.14 3.17 4.55
N GLN A 77 8.42 3.40 5.84
CA GLN A 77 9.73 3.14 6.42
C GLN A 77 10.10 1.66 6.34
N GLU A 78 9.20 0.76 6.77
CA GLU A 78 9.41 -0.70 6.73
C GLU A 78 9.59 -1.23 5.30
N LEU A 79 8.87 -0.67 4.33
CA LEU A 79 8.95 -1.13 2.94
C LEU A 79 10.08 -0.48 2.14
N SER A 80 10.59 0.70 2.51
CA SER A 80 11.53 1.48 1.68
C SER A 80 12.84 0.76 1.42
N ASP A 81 13.40 0.09 2.44
CA ASP A 81 14.69 -0.57 2.31
C ASP A 81 14.58 -1.86 1.50
N LYS A 82 13.49 -2.61 1.70
CA LYS A 82 13.23 -3.89 1.03
C LYS A 82 12.79 -3.71 -0.43
N TYR A 83 11.97 -2.70 -0.70
CA TYR A 83 11.35 -2.44 -2.00
C TYR A 83 11.88 -1.15 -2.65
N LYS A 84 13.17 -0.84 -2.47
CA LYS A 84 13.82 0.40 -2.94
C LYS A 84 13.73 0.70 -4.44
N PHE A 85 13.44 -0.31 -5.26
CA PHE A 85 13.26 -0.17 -6.72
C PHE A 85 11.80 0.09 -7.12
N TYR A 86 10.91 0.16 -6.15
CA TYR A 86 9.50 0.44 -6.35
C TYR A 86 9.13 1.81 -5.79
N LYS A 87 8.23 2.48 -6.48
CA LYS A 87 7.51 3.64 -5.97
C LYS A 87 6.31 3.15 -5.17
N ILE A 88 6.31 3.47 -3.88
CA ILE A 88 5.25 3.07 -2.95
C ILE A 88 4.29 4.24 -2.74
N ILE A 89 3.03 4.03 -3.07
CA ILE A 89 1.91 4.96 -2.90
C ILE A 89 0.97 4.38 -1.84
N ILE A 90 0.72 5.14 -0.77
CA ILE A 90 -0.05 4.68 0.39
C ILE A 90 -1.24 5.60 0.57
N GLN A 91 -2.43 5.03 0.66
CA GLN A 91 -3.65 5.75 1.00
C GLN A 91 -4.32 5.07 2.19
N THR A 92 -4.39 5.78 3.31
CA THR A 92 -4.94 5.28 4.57
C THR A 92 -6.27 5.97 4.84
N PHE A 93 -7.27 5.20 5.26
CA PHE A 93 -8.59 5.69 5.65
C PHE A 93 -8.86 5.18 7.06
N ILE A 94 -9.17 6.09 7.98
CA ILE A 94 -9.55 5.77 9.36
C ILE A 94 -10.93 6.37 9.61
N GLY A 95 -11.85 5.54 10.06
CA GLY A 95 -13.22 5.96 10.33
C GLY A 95 -13.82 5.14 11.46
N LYS A 96 -14.85 5.70 12.09
CA LYS A 96 -15.66 4.99 13.08
C LYS A 96 -16.79 4.27 12.34
N ILE A 97 -16.89 2.95 12.54
CA ILE A 97 -18.07 2.20 12.13
C ILE A 97 -19.14 2.48 13.19
N SER A 98 -20.15 3.28 12.85
CA SER A 98 -21.31 3.49 13.73
C SER A 98 -22.32 2.37 13.52
N ASN A 99 -22.68 1.67 14.60
CA ASN A 99 -23.80 0.72 14.65
C ASN A 99 -25.08 1.37 15.19
N GLU A 100 -25.17 2.71 15.22
CA GLU A 100 -26.41 3.38 15.59
C GLU A 100 -27.51 2.90 14.65
N LYS A 101 -28.48 2.17 15.22
CA LYS A 101 -29.69 1.72 14.54
C LYS A 101 -30.46 2.94 14.07
N ILE A 102 -30.13 3.46 12.90
CA ILE A 102 -31.09 4.19 12.08
C ILE A 102 -32.12 3.12 11.71
N GLN A 103 -33.29 3.16 12.36
CA GLN A 103 -34.30 2.09 12.37
C GLN A 103 -34.86 1.66 11.00
N ASN A 104 -34.32 2.13 9.87
CA ASN A 104 -34.86 1.87 8.53
C ASN A 104 -33.81 1.62 7.43
N LEU A 105 -32.54 1.35 7.76
CA LEU A 105 -31.54 1.02 6.74
C LEU A 105 -30.81 -0.27 7.11
N ASP A 106 -30.92 -1.26 6.22
CA ASP A 106 -30.07 -2.45 6.23
C ASP A 106 -28.61 -2.00 6.37
N SER A 107 -27.92 -2.61 7.33
CA SER A 107 -26.47 -2.53 7.63
C SER A 107 -25.65 -1.51 6.82
N HIS A 108 -25.01 -0.57 7.52
CA HIS A 108 -24.09 0.40 6.92
C HIS A 108 -23.06 -0.26 5.99
N SER A 109 -23.25 -0.10 4.68
CA SER A 109 -22.32 -0.62 3.66
C SER A 109 -21.44 0.52 3.16
N TYR A 110 -20.20 0.57 3.63
CA TYR A 110 -19.20 1.48 3.08
C TYR A 110 -18.53 0.82 1.89
N LYS A 111 -18.65 1.46 0.71
CA LYS A 111 -17.93 1.02 -0.49
C LYS A 111 -16.85 2.03 -0.83
N LEU A 112 -15.59 1.59 -0.78
CA LEU A 112 -14.46 2.37 -1.24
C LEU A 112 -14.05 1.87 -2.62
N TYR A 113 -14.11 2.73 -3.62
CA TYR A 113 -13.63 2.45 -4.97
C TYR A 113 -12.42 3.31 -5.26
N ALA A 114 -11.42 2.71 -5.89
CA ALA A 114 -10.31 3.46 -6.45
C ALA A 114 -9.91 2.84 -7.78
N SER A 115 -9.57 3.71 -8.74
CA SER A 115 -9.16 3.32 -10.08
C SER A 115 -7.77 3.89 -10.33
N TYR A 116 -6.87 3.06 -10.83
CA TYR A 116 -5.50 3.42 -11.13
C TYR A 116 -5.10 2.84 -12.48
N HIS A 117 -4.32 3.62 -13.22
CA HIS A 117 -3.65 3.16 -14.43
C HIS A 117 -2.23 2.74 -14.04
N PHE A 118 -1.96 1.44 -14.06
CA PHE A 118 -0.65 0.86 -13.76
C PHE A 118 -0.39 -0.38 -14.63
N ASP A 119 0.88 -0.78 -14.78
CA ASP A 119 1.23 -1.98 -15.52
C ASP A 119 1.00 -3.22 -14.65
N GLN A 120 -0.01 -4.01 -14.97
CA GLN A 120 -0.39 -5.19 -14.20
C GLN A 120 0.69 -6.28 -14.14
N ARG A 121 1.72 -6.21 -15.01
CA ARG A 121 2.83 -7.17 -15.00
C ARG A 121 3.86 -6.84 -13.92
N THR A 122 4.05 -5.57 -13.61
CA THR A 122 5.12 -5.10 -12.72
C THR A 122 4.63 -4.45 -11.44
N ASP A 123 3.38 -3.98 -11.44
CA ASP A 123 2.81 -3.18 -10.38
C ASP A 123 1.78 -3.99 -9.60
N LYS A 124 1.65 -3.69 -8.31
CA LYS A 124 0.74 -4.38 -7.40
C LYS A 124 -0.12 -3.38 -6.64
N CYS A 125 -1.42 -3.66 -6.60
CA CYS A 125 -2.38 -2.93 -5.79
C CYS A 125 -2.93 -3.86 -4.70
N LEU A 126 -2.80 -3.44 -3.44
CA LEU A 126 -3.23 -4.19 -2.27
C LEU A 126 -4.24 -3.36 -1.46
N SER A 127 -5.34 -4.00 -1.08
CA SER A 127 -6.29 -3.44 -0.13
C SER A 127 -6.27 -4.28 1.14
N ILE A 128 -6.20 -3.60 2.29
CA ILE A 128 -6.16 -4.20 3.62
C ILE A 128 -7.16 -3.43 4.45
N ILE A 129 -8.05 -4.17 5.10
CA ILE A 129 -9.14 -3.65 5.92
C ILE A 129 -9.02 -4.34 7.27
N GLN A 130 -9.00 -3.56 8.35
CA GLN A 130 -8.92 -4.05 9.72
C GLN A 130 -9.94 -3.30 10.57
N ASN A 131 -10.69 -4.04 11.39
CA ASN A 131 -11.66 -3.50 12.33
C ASN A 131 -11.19 -3.82 13.74
N ASN A 132 -11.17 -2.83 14.62
CA ASN A 132 -10.65 -3.01 15.98
C ASN A 132 -11.64 -3.62 16.98
N GLY A 133 -12.85 -4.00 16.55
CA GLY A 133 -13.83 -4.72 17.38
C GLY A 133 -14.34 -3.99 18.63
N GLN A 134 -13.80 -2.81 18.95
CA GLN A 134 -14.23 -1.97 20.06
C GLN A 134 -15.57 -1.32 19.67
N MET A 135 -16.66 -1.97 20.07
CA MET A 135 -18.02 -1.41 20.11
C MET A 135 -18.25 -0.64 21.40
#